data_AF-A0A955N274-F1
#
_entry.id   AF-A0A955N274-F1
#
_cell.length_a   1.000
_cell.length_b   1.000
_cell.length_c   1.000
_cell.angle_alpha   90.00
_cell.angle_beta   90.00
_cell.angle_gamma   90.00
#
_symmetry.space_group_name_H-M   'P 1'
#
loop_
_entity.id
_entity.type
_entity.pdbx_description
1 polymer ?
#
loop_
_entity_poly.entity_id
_entity_poly.type
_entity_poly.pdbx_seq_one_letter_code
_entity_poly.pdbx_strand_id
1 'polypeptide(L)'
;MILPDVNVLIYILRENVPEHRKCFDWFSKIVNGNSAFGMSPQVLSSVIRVATHPKVFEEPSELKDLIEFSDSLINHPNCVRIVPGSRHWEIFTRLCVESNARGKLVPDAWFAALAIESGCEWITF
;
A
#
# COMPACT_ATOMS: atom_id res chain seq x y z
N MET A 1 5.46 -13.42 -2.22
CA MET A 1 4.23 -12.86 -1.62
C MET A 1 4.10 -11.43 -2.13
N ILE A 2 2.89 -10.97 -2.41
CA ILE A 2 2.71 -9.60 -2.94
C ILE A 2 2.55 -8.58 -1.82
N LEU A 3 2.91 -7.32 -2.07
CA LEU A 3 2.68 -6.19 -1.20
C LEU A 3 2.04 -5.05 -2.01
N PRO A 4 0.75 -4.71 -1.77
CA PRO A 4 0.10 -3.62 -2.48
C PRO A 4 0.68 -2.26 -2.09
N ASP A 5 0.85 -1.38 -3.08
CA ASP A 5 1.15 0.04 -2.88
C ASP A 5 -0.10 0.83 -2.42
N VAL A 6 0.12 2.03 -1.88
CA VAL A 6 -0.90 3.00 -1.49
C VAL A 6 -1.84 3.30 -2.65
N ASN A 7 -1.30 3.54 -3.85
CA ASN A 7 -2.11 3.88 -5.02
C ASN A 7 -3.08 2.77 -5.41
N VAL A 8 -2.68 1.51 -5.29
CA VAL A 8 -3.55 0.35 -5.58
C VAL A 8 -4.78 0.37 -4.68
N LEU A 9 -4.58 0.59 -3.37
CA LEU A 9 -5.68 0.65 -2.41
C LEU A 9 -6.55 1.90 -2.60
N ILE A 10 -5.95 3.03 -2.98
CA ILE A 10 -6.70 4.25 -3.32
C ILE A 10 -7.59 4.01 -4.56
N TYR A 11 -7.07 3.37 -5.60
CA TYR A 11 -7.86 3.09 -6.81
C TYR A 11 -9.01 2.11 -6.56
N ILE A 12 -8.84 1.16 -5.63
CA ILE A 12 -9.93 0.28 -5.18
C ILE A 12 -11.06 1.08 -4.52
N LEU A 13 -10.72 2.12 -3.74
CA LEU A 13 -11.70 2.95 -3.03
C LEU A 13 -12.37 4.03 -3.91
N ARG A 14 -11.95 4.19 -5.17
CA ARG A 14 -12.39 5.27 -6.04
C ARG A 14 -12.99 4.74 -7.33
N GLU A 15 -14.30 4.53 -7.36
CA GLU A 15 -15.01 3.97 -8.53
C GLU A 15 -14.85 4.80 -9.81
N ASN A 16 -14.60 6.11 -9.67
CA ASN A 16 -14.50 7.05 -10.79
C ASN A 16 -13.10 7.08 -11.46
N VAL A 17 -12.09 6.39 -10.92
CA VAL A 17 -10.77 6.36 -11.59
C VAL A 17 -10.70 5.22 -12.61
N PRO A 18 -10.05 5.41 -13.79
CA PRO A 18 -9.93 4.38 -14.82
C PRO A 18 -9.33 3.05 -14.31
N GLU A 19 -8.42 3.13 -13.35
CA GLU A 19 -7.71 2.00 -12.77
C GLU A 19 -8.57 1.18 -11.80
N HIS A 20 -9.72 1.71 -11.35
CA HIS A 20 -10.55 1.11 -10.31
C HIS A 20 -10.87 -0.34 -10.63
N ARG A 21 -11.45 -0.59 -11.81
CA ARG A 21 -11.90 -1.93 -12.18
C ARG A 21 -10.75 -2.94 -12.19
N LYS A 22 -9.60 -2.53 -12.74
CA LYS A 22 -8.40 -3.35 -12.82
C LYS A 22 -7.85 -3.68 -11.42
N CYS A 23 -7.74 -2.67 -10.56
CA CYS A 23 -7.22 -2.83 -9.19
C CYS A 23 -8.18 -3.65 -8.33
N PHE A 24 -9.49 -3.39 -8.43
CA PHE A 24 -10.53 -4.09 -7.71
C PHE A 24 -10.58 -5.57 -8.10
N ASP A 25 -10.59 -5.88 -9.40
CA ASP A 25 -10.63 -7.27 -9.87
C ASP A 25 -9.34 -8.03 -9.49
N TRP A 26 -8.17 -7.36 -9.55
CA TRP A 26 -6.90 -7.92 -9.11
C TRP A 26 -6.91 -8.21 -7.61
N PHE A 27 -7.26 -7.21 -6.79
CA PHE A 27 -7.23 -7.31 -5.33
C PHE A 27 -8.26 -8.31 -4.81
N SER A 28 -9.46 -8.32 -5.40
CA SER A 28 -10.51 -9.30 -5.08
C SER A 28 -10.04 -10.74 -5.28
N LYS A 29 -9.24 -11.03 -6.32
CA LYS A 29 -8.66 -12.37 -6.52
C LYS A 29 -7.63 -12.74 -5.46
N ILE A 30 -6.90 -11.76 -4.95
CA ILE A 30 -5.90 -11.96 -3.91
C ILE A 30 -6.56 -12.26 -2.57
N VAL A 31 -7.46 -11.38 -2.11
CA VAL A 31 -8.04 -11.49 -0.77
C VAL A 31 -8.97 -12.70 -0.64
N ASN A 32 -9.68 -13.06 -1.71
CA ASN A 32 -10.53 -14.26 -1.76
C ASN A 32 -9.76 -15.53 -2.17
N GLY A 33 -8.47 -15.42 -2.48
CA GLY A 33 -7.62 -16.55 -2.81
C GLY A 33 -7.10 -17.29 -1.58
N ASN A 34 -6.54 -18.47 -1.81
CA ASN A 34 -5.90 -19.28 -0.76
C ASN A 34 -4.43 -18.88 -0.50
N SER A 35 -3.88 -17.96 -1.29
CA SER A 35 -2.50 -17.52 -1.15
C SER A 35 -2.38 -16.39 -0.13
N ALA A 36 -1.29 -16.42 0.65
CA ALA A 36 -0.96 -15.32 1.54
C ALA A 36 -0.64 -14.04 0.77
N PHE A 37 -1.05 -12.88 1.31
CA PHE A 37 -0.68 -11.56 0.81
C PHE A 37 -0.08 -10.72 1.92
N GLY A 38 0.84 -9.82 1.54
CA GLY A 38 1.47 -8.90 2.46
C GLY A 38 0.66 -7.63 2.63
N MET A 39 0.58 -7.10 3.84
CA MET A 39 0.04 -5.77 4.10
C MET A 39 0.92 -5.01 5.10
N SER A 40 1.23 -3.76 4.79
CA SER A 40 2.03 -2.90 5.66
C SER A 40 1.13 -1.91 6.41
N PRO A 41 1.25 -1.80 7.75
CA PRO A 41 0.59 -0.73 8.50
C PRO A 41 0.93 0.67 7.98
N GLN A 42 2.15 0.87 7.46
CA GLN A 42 2.55 2.15 6.86
C GLN A 42 1.81 2.45 5.55
N VAL A 43 1.53 1.42 4.73
CA VAL A 43 0.69 1.58 3.53
C VAL A 43 -0.73 1.97 3.95
N LEU A 44 -1.34 1.26 4.91
CA LEU A 44 -2.69 1.56 5.39
C LEU A 44 -2.80 2.96 6.02
N SER A 45 -1.82 3.35 6.83
CA SER A 45 -1.72 4.71 7.38
C SER A 45 -1.66 5.77 6.27
N SER A 46 -0.91 5.48 5.19
CA SER A 46 -0.82 6.37 4.03
C SER A 46 -2.13 6.44 3.25
N VAL A 47 -2.85 5.32 3.11
CA VAL A 47 -4.19 5.29 2.51
C VAL A 47 -5.15 6.17 3.30
N ILE A 48 -5.21 6.02 4.63
CA ILE A 48 -6.07 6.84 5.49
C ILE A 48 -5.72 8.32 5.32
N ARG A 49 -4.43 8.67 5.37
CA ARG A 49 -3.95 10.05 5.20
C ARG A 49 -4.37 10.64 3.85
N VAL A 50 -4.24 9.86 2.77
CA VAL A 50 -4.51 10.33 1.40
C VAL A 50 -6.01 10.41 1.13
N ALA A 51 -6.76 9.36 1.47
CA ALA A 51 -8.20 9.24 1.21
C ALA A 51 -9.06 10.23 2.00
N THR A 52 -8.57 10.72 3.15
CA THR A 52 -9.23 11.75 3.97
C THR A 52 -8.80 13.18 3.62
N HIS A 53 -7.84 13.38 2.70
CA HIS A 53 -7.26 14.70 2.48
C HIS A 53 -8.13 15.56 1.53
N PRO A 54 -8.70 16.70 1.99
CA PRO A 54 -9.67 17.49 1.22
C PRO A 54 -9.07 18.23 0.01
N LYS A 55 -7.73 18.36 -0.05
CA LYS A 55 -7.06 18.88 -1.25
C LYS A 55 -6.73 17.82 -2.30
N VAL A 56 -6.88 16.54 -1.96
CA VAL A 56 -6.61 15.42 -2.88
C VAL A 56 -7.92 14.92 -3.49
N PHE A 57 -9.00 14.87 -2.69
CA PHE A 57 -10.31 14.44 -3.15
C PHE A 57 -11.35 15.54 -2.89
N GLU A 58 -12.19 15.82 -3.89
CA GLU A 58 -13.35 16.70 -3.76
C GLU A 58 -14.34 16.17 -2.73
N GLU A 59 -14.51 14.84 -2.71
CA GLU A 59 -15.28 14.10 -1.72
C GLU A 59 -14.35 13.12 -0.99
N PRO A 60 -13.72 13.53 0.12
CA PRO A 60 -12.90 12.65 0.95
C PRO A 60 -13.72 11.49 1.51
N SER A 61 -13.07 10.34 1.69
CA SER A 61 -13.72 9.20 2.35
C SER A 61 -13.89 9.46 3.84
N GLU A 62 -14.96 8.91 4.41
CA GLU A 62 -15.18 8.93 5.86
C GLU A 62 -14.06 8.15 6.58
N LEU A 63 -13.53 8.76 7.64
CA LEU A 63 -12.43 8.17 8.41
C LEU A 63 -12.80 6.79 8.97
N LYS A 64 -14.06 6.64 9.42
CA LYS A 64 -14.56 5.40 9.99
C LYS A 64 -14.50 4.26 8.98
N ASP A 65 -14.99 4.48 7.76
CA ASP A 65 -15.02 3.47 6.71
C ASP A 65 -13.60 3.04 6.31
N LEU A 66 -12.65 3.97 6.30
CA LEU A 66 -11.24 3.67 6.00
C LEU A 66 -10.57 2.86 7.11
N ILE A 67 -10.91 3.10 8.38
CA ILE A 67 -10.43 2.30 9.50
C ILE A 67 -11.00 0.88 9.40
N GLU A 68 -12.31 0.74 9.19
CA GLU A 68 -12.96 -0.56 9.03
C GLU A 68 -12.38 -1.35 7.85
N PHE A 69 -12.15 -0.68 6.72
CA PHE A 69 -11.46 -1.26 5.57
C PHE A 69 -10.04 -1.72 5.93
N SER A 70 -9.25 -0.85 6.56
CA SER A 70 -7.86 -1.16 6.94
C SER A 70 -7.78 -2.34 7.92
N ASP A 71 -8.71 -2.38 8.89
CA ASP A 71 -8.81 -3.44 9.89
C ASP A 71 -9.19 -4.77 9.25
N SER A 72 -10.11 -4.76 8.27
CA SER A 72 -10.49 -5.97 7.54
C SER A 72 -9.31 -6.60 6.81
N LEU A 73 -8.39 -5.78 6.28
CA LEU A 73 -7.21 -6.25 5.55
C LEU A 73 -6.13 -6.78 6.48
N ILE A 74 -5.77 -5.99 7.50
CA ILE A 74 -4.64 -6.34 8.36
C ILE A 74 -4.94 -7.55 9.25
N ASN A 75 -6.22 -7.76 9.59
CA ASN A 75 -6.69 -8.90 10.39
C ASN A 75 -7.20 -10.07 9.52
N HIS A 76 -7.09 -9.99 8.20
CA HIS A 76 -7.50 -11.08 7.32
C HIS A 76 -6.67 -12.35 7.60
N PRO A 77 -7.26 -13.56 7.62
CA PRO A 77 -6.54 -14.79 7.96
C PRO A 77 -5.31 -15.08 7.07
N ASN A 78 -5.39 -14.70 5.80
CA ASN A 78 -4.29 -14.86 4.83
C ASN A 78 -3.36 -13.63 4.74
N CYS A 79 -3.58 -12.61 5.56
CA CYS A 79 -2.71 -11.43 5.61
C CYS A 79 -1.45 -11.72 6.43
N VAL A 80 -0.29 -11.43 5.83
CA VAL A 80 0.99 -11.38 6.54
C VAL A 80 1.36 -9.92 6.74
N ARG A 81 1.47 -9.51 8.00
CA ARG A 81 1.84 -8.13 8.35
C ARG A 81 3.31 -7.86 8.02
N ILE A 82 3.56 -6.91 7.13
CA ILE A 82 4.91 -6.53 6.69
C ILE A 82 5.33 -5.24 7.38
N VAL A 83 6.39 -5.32 8.18
CA VAL A 83 6.99 -4.20 8.90
C VAL A 83 8.50 -4.14 8.62
N PRO A 84 9.11 -2.95 8.66
CA PRO A 84 10.56 -2.79 8.57
C PRO A 84 11.30 -3.69 9.57
N GLY A 85 12.24 -4.46 9.06
CA GLY A 85 13.23 -5.20 9.83
C GLY A 85 14.51 -4.40 10.07
N SER A 86 15.56 -5.09 10.50
CA SER A 86 16.84 -4.46 10.84
C SER A 86 17.62 -3.92 9.65
N ARG A 87 17.37 -4.43 8.43
CA ARG A 87 18.06 -4.02 7.19
C ARG A 87 17.31 -2.92 6.44
N HIS A 88 16.07 -2.64 6.81
CA HIS A 88 15.20 -1.72 6.10
C HIS A 88 15.85 -0.36 5.84
N TRP A 89 16.41 0.25 6.89
CA TRP A 89 17.00 1.59 6.81
C TRP A 89 18.21 1.64 5.88
N GLU A 90 19.05 0.61 5.91
CA GLU A 90 20.20 0.49 5.01
C GLU A 90 19.73 0.41 3.54
N ILE A 91 18.74 -0.44 3.26
CA ILE A 91 18.20 -0.60 1.90
C ILE A 91 17.54 0.70 1.43
N PHE A 92 16.71 1.31 2.28
CA PHE A 92 16.03 2.57 1.99
C PHE A 92 16.99 3.71 1.66
N THR A 93 18.00 3.93 2.49
CA THR A 93 18.98 5.01 2.28
C THR A 93 19.82 4.75 1.03
N ARG A 94 20.19 3.49 0.76
CA ARG A 94 20.85 3.11 -0.51
C ARG A 94 19.97 3.45 -1.71
N LEU A 95 18.70 3.04 -1.72
CA LEU A 95 17.77 3.37 -2.80
C LEU A 95 17.61 4.87 -2.98
N CYS A 96 17.55 5.64 -1.89
CA CYS A 96 17.45 7.10 -1.97
C CYS A 96 18.68 7.75 -2.63
N VAL A 97 19.87 7.22 -2.41
CA VAL A 97 21.11 7.71 -3.03
C VAL A 97 21.16 7.29 -4.49
N GLU A 98 20.96 6.01 -4.79
CA GLU A 98 21.07 5.44 -6.14
C GLU A 98 20.05 6.04 -7.12
N SER A 99 18.83 6.29 -6.66
CA SER A 99 17.76 6.88 -7.47
C SER A 99 17.68 8.41 -7.38
N ASN A 100 18.52 9.02 -6.54
CA ASN A 100 18.39 10.44 -6.15
C ASN A 100 16.95 10.78 -5.71
N ALA A 101 16.33 9.93 -4.88
CA ALA A 101 14.95 10.10 -4.44
C ALA A 101 14.79 11.39 -3.62
N ARG A 102 13.87 12.26 -4.04
CA ARG A 102 13.54 13.52 -3.36
C ARG A 102 12.02 13.73 -3.37
N GLY A 103 11.52 14.45 -2.36
CA GLY A 103 10.11 14.82 -2.25
C GLY A 103 9.19 13.60 -2.38
N LYS A 104 8.32 13.62 -3.41
CA LYS A 104 7.34 12.56 -3.66
C LYS A 104 7.91 11.16 -3.91
N LEU A 105 9.20 11.03 -4.25
CA LEU A 105 9.85 9.74 -4.49
C LEU A 105 10.38 9.07 -3.22
N VAL A 106 10.48 9.80 -2.11
CA VAL A 106 11.00 9.24 -0.84
C VAL A 106 10.09 8.13 -0.28
N PRO A 107 8.75 8.29 -0.27
CA PRO A 107 7.85 7.18 0.09
C PRO A 107 7.99 5.96 -0.81
N ASP A 108 8.19 6.13 -2.11
CA ASP A 108 8.38 5.01 -3.04
C ASP A 108 9.66 4.24 -2.72
N ALA A 109 10.77 4.95 -2.42
CA ALA A 109 12.01 4.34 -1.96
C ALA A 109 11.82 3.58 -0.63
N TRP A 110 10.97 4.08 0.26
CA TRP A 110 10.64 3.40 1.53
C TRP A 110 9.88 2.09 1.28
N PHE A 111 8.82 2.11 0.48
CA PHE A 111 8.04 0.89 0.20
C PHE A 111 8.80 -0.12 -0.66
N ALA A 112 9.64 0.34 -1.59
CA ALA A 112 10.56 -0.51 -2.33
C ALA A 112 11.55 -1.21 -1.38
N ALA A 113 12.13 -0.49 -0.41
CA ALA A 113 13.00 -1.10 0.59
C ALA A 113 12.26 -2.14 1.45
N LEU A 114 10.98 -1.88 1.77
CA LEU A 114 10.16 -2.81 2.54
C LEU A 114 9.95 -4.11 1.76
N ALA A 115 9.60 -4.01 0.48
CA ALA A 115 9.40 -5.15 -0.40
C ALA A 115 10.69 -5.96 -0.60
N ILE A 116 11.83 -5.28 -0.82
CA ILE A 116 13.14 -5.94 -0.96
C ILE A 116 13.51 -6.71 0.31
N GLU A 117 13.37 -6.07 1.48
CA GLU A 117 13.73 -6.71 2.75
C GLU A 117 12.85 -7.93 3.05
N SER A 118 11.54 -7.84 2.78
CA SER A 118 10.58 -8.91 3.06
C SER A 118 10.49 -9.97 1.98
N GLY A 119 11.22 -9.83 0.87
CA GLY A 119 11.11 -10.72 -0.29
C GLY A 119 9.73 -10.69 -0.95
N CYS A 120 9.05 -9.55 -0.86
CA CYS A 120 7.74 -9.34 -1.48
C CYS A 120 7.88 -8.78 -2.89
N GLU A 121 6.93 -9.14 -3.76
CA GLU A 121 6.71 -8.45 -5.02
C GLU A 121 5.85 -7.21 -4.75
N TRP A 122 6.39 -6.03 -5.03
CA TRP A 122 5.68 -4.77 -4.83
C TRP A 122 4.77 -4.48 -6.01
N ILE A 123 3.48 -4.28 -5.74
CA ILE A 123 2.47 -4.10 -6.78
C ILE A 123 2.01 -2.64 -6.81
N THR A 124 2.17 -2.00 -7.96
CA THR A 124 1.74 -0.62 -8.25
C THR A 124 1.17 -0.57 -9.68
N PHE A 125 0.30 0.40 -9.98
CA PHE A 125 -0.39 0.56 -11.27
C PHE A 125 -0.23 1.97 -11.85
#